data_AF-A0A1H3U843-F1
#
_entry.id   AF-A0A1H3U843-F1
#
_cell.length_a   1.000
_cell.length_b   1.000
_cell.length_c   1.000
_cell.angle_alpha   90.00
_cell.angle_beta   90.00
_cell.angle_gamma   90.00
#
_symmetry.space_group_name_H-M   'P 1'
#
loop_
_entity.id
_entity.type
_entity.pdbx_description
1 polymer ?
#
loop_
_entity_poly.entity_id
_entity_poly.type
_entity_poly.pdbx_seq_one_letter_code
_entity_poly.pdbx_strand_id
1 'polypeptide(L)'
;MDVQATEDFERLMKRLGETELYHDGEDWVECESVWKRPLRPQAFPYTTFDSVTQSTLFNYSSLTMNRTLTALYEQDFLYLPATSNNIIEDLKTAYSTPLRTLANELIAPLEEKVLGDLQAQVKVGGGWNKELFKCFLAEKLEPHGDAVLDALSLIQSADDPQLMLKLLLMQHAVDFLPESSHMARFAKGDYGDAQSAVFRVLLDEFGYGKHATKHSTLFKSTLKSIGMLDNSHAYWNFYLTSSLLNNNYFHKLTRSPECFFEYVGAITYAENSFGPYCGRVRNLLLQHFPDVDARYYTEHVHIDDFHGSMTLNEILLPLAERYGPTVYPEFVRGIEMSCMLQQIMEDDLCAQITWMNKRPLYRQLAMDIKQRVLENIENIPVAYLNEPKNELSVPHVHDGDEFCIVDEGLLRFCHGPDCFSDLSPGDCVVIAKNRLHGALVLSDFCKYRILSIGDYRQYATYSL
;
A
#
# COMPACT_ATOMS: atom_id res chain seq x y z
N MET A 1 9.00 -22.83 -12.24
CA MET A 1 7.57 -23.13 -12.03
C MET A 1 7.14 -24.14 -13.08
N ASP A 2 6.28 -25.08 -12.71
CA ASP A 2 5.63 -26.01 -13.62
C ASP A 2 4.72 -25.23 -14.59
N VAL A 3 4.77 -25.52 -15.89
CA VAL A 3 3.96 -24.82 -16.92
C VAL A 3 2.48 -24.90 -16.58
N GLN A 4 2.03 -26.05 -16.06
CA GLN A 4 0.66 -26.27 -15.63
C GLN A 4 0.25 -25.33 -14.48
N ALA A 5 1.14 -25.08 -13.52
CA ALA A 5 0.87 -24.21 -12.38
C ALA A 5 0.74 -22.74 -12.81
N THR A 6 1.52 -22.29 -13.80
CA THR A 6 1.39 -20.94 -14.37
C THR A 6 0.07 -20.79 -15.13
N GLU A 7 -0.28 -21.76 -15.98
CA GLU A 7 -1.56 -21.75 -16.72
C GLU A 7 -2.77 -21.76 -15.78
N ASP A 8 -2.69 -22.52 -14.68
CA ASP A 8 -3.72 -22.55 -13.65
C ASP A 8 -3.85 -21.20 -12.94
N PHE A 9 -2.73 -20.55 -12.58
CA PHE A 9 -2.74 -19.23 -11.94
C PHE A 9 -3.38 -18.15 -12.83
N GLU A 10 -2.97 -18.06 -14.10
CA GLU A 10 -3.54 -17.07 -15.03
C GLU A 10 -5.04 -17.29 -15.26
N ARG A 11 -5.48 -18.55 -15.32
CA ARG A 11 -6.91 -18.88 -15.40
C ARG A 11 -7.67 -18.39 -14.18
N LEU A 12 -7.10 -18.53 -12.98
CA LEU A 12 -7.72 -18.05 -11.75
C LEU A 12 -7.76 -16.52 -11.69
N MET A 13 -6.69 -15.82 -12.11
CA MET A 13 -6.70 -14.36 -12.23
C MET A 13 -7.76 -13.87 -13.22
N LYS A 14 -7.93 -14.52 -14.37
CA LYS A 14 -8.99 -14.20 -15.34
C LYS A 14 -10.38 -14.37 -14.74
N ARG A 15 -10.64 -15.48 -14.04
CA ARG A 15 -11.89 -15.71 -13.31
C ARG A 15 -12.14 -14.65 -12.23
N LEU A 16 -11.10 -14.19 -11.55
CA LEU A 16 -11.21 -13.10 -10.59
C LEU A 16 -11.67 -11.80 -11.26
N GLY A 17 -11.13 -11.52 -12.45
CA GLY A 17 -11.50 -10.36 -13.25
C GLY A 17 -12.94 -10.34 -13.75
N GLU A 18 -13.67 -11.45 -13.67
CA GLU A 18 -15.11 -11.51 -13.95
C GLU A 18 -15.97 -10.98 -12.77
N THR A 19 -15.37 -10.75 -11.60
CA THR A 19 -16.07 -10.25 -10.41
C THR A 19 -16.28 -8.75 -10.52
N GLU A 20 -17.54 -8.30 -10.62
CA GLU A 20 -17.91 -6.89 -10.80
C GLU A 20 -17.33 -5.94 -9.73
N LEU A 21 -17.17 -6.41 -8.48
CA LEU A 21 -16.56 -5.63 -7.39
C LEU A 21 -15.11 -5.21 -7.66
N TYR A 22 -14.45 -5.87 -8.60
CA TYR A 22 -13.05 -5.64 -8.98
C TYR A 22 -12.91 -4.94 -10.33
N HIS A 23 -14.02 -4.54 -10.96
CA HIS A 23 -14.01 -3.71 -12.16
C HIS A 23 -13.69 -2.27 -11.81
N ASP A 24 -13.24 -1.54 -12.82
CA ASP A 24 -12.88 -0.13 -12.67
C ASP A 24 -14.11 0.71 -12.27
N GLY A 25 -13.84 1.76 -11.50
CA GLY A 25 -14.84 2.75 -11.13
C GLY A 25 -14.82 3.97 -12.04
N GLU A 26 -15.86 4.79 -11.90
CA GLU A 26 -15.96 6.07 -12.60
C GLU A 26 -15.37 7.23 -11.79
N ASP A 27 -15.02 6.96 -10.51
CA ASP A 27 -14.52 7.94 -9.56
C ASP A 27 -13.08 7.65 -9.12
N TRP A 28 -12.34 8.73 -8.83
CA TRP A 28 -10.98 8.65 -8.28
C TRP A 28 -10.94 7.99 -6.91
N VAL A 29 -11.97 8.23 -6.09
CA VAL A 29 -12.14 7.73 -4.73
C VAL A 29 -13.51 7.06 -4.58
N GLU A 30 -13.58 6.04 -3.74
CA GLU A 30 -14.80 5.26 -3.52
C GLU A 30 -15.61 5.81 -2.34
N CYS A 31 -16.77 6.40 -2.61
CA CYS A 31 -17.60 7.04 -1.59
C CYS A 31 -18.73 6.15 -1.06
N GLU A 32 -19.18 5.16 -1.84
CA GLU A 32 -20.43 4.44 -1.58
C GLU A 32 -20.16 3.00 -1.11
N SER A 33 -19.32 2.28 -1.86
CA SER A 33 -19.08 0.86 -1.64
C SER A 33 -17.88 0.62 -0.75
N VAL A 34 -18.08 -0.12 0.34
CA VAL A 34 -16.97 -0.63 1.16
C VAL A 34 -16.33 -1.90 0.57
N TRP A 35 -16.89 -2.42 -0.54
CA TRP A 35 -16.44 -3.66 -1.17
C TRP A 35 -15.69 -3.48 -2.48
N LYS A 36 -15.84 -2.32 -3.14
CA LYS A 36 -15.19 -2.08 -4.44
C LYS A 36 -13.69 -1.98 -4.30
N ARG A 37 -12.97 -2.76 -5.09
CA ARG A 37 -11.51 -2.86 -5.09
C ARG A 37 -11.01 -3.02 -6.54
N PRO A 38 -11.01 -1.96 -7.36
CA PRO A 38 -10.63 -2.05 -8.76
C PRO A 38 -9.28 -2.74 -8.98
N LEU A 39 -9.26 -3.78 -9.83
CA LEU A 39 -8.05 -4.54 -10.16
C LEU A 39 -7.61 -4.35 -11.61
N ARG A 40 -8.32 -3.57 -12.42
CA ARG A 40 -8.08 -3.39 -13.87
C ARG A 40 -8.04 -4.71 -14.65
N PRO A 41 -9.08 -5.56 -14.53
CA PRO A 41 -9.06 -6.90 -15.12
C PRO A 41 -8.94 -6.92 -16.64
N GLN A 42 -9.30 -5.84 -17.33
CA GLN A 42 -9.08 -5.67 -18.77
C GLN A 42 -7.60 -5.74 -19.18
N ALA A 43 -6.66 -5.49 -18.26
CA ALA A 43 -5.23 -5.59 -18.51
C ALA A 43 -4.67 -7.01 -18.29
N PHE A 44 -5.40 -7.89 -17.60
CA PHE A 44 -4.91 -9.23 -17.23
C PHE A 44 -4.49 -10.08 -18.43
N PRO A 45 -5.21 -10.09 -19.57
CA PRO A 45 -4.78 -10.87 -20.75
C PRO A 45 -3.44 -10.43 -21.34
N TYR A 46 -2.96 -9.23 -21.01
CA TYR A 46 -1.74 -8.63 -21.52
C TYR A 46 -0.65 -8.48 -20.45
N THR A 47 -0.92 -8.96 -19.23
CA THR A 47 0.00 -8.83 -18.10
C THR A 47 0.61 -10.18 -17.77
N THR A 48 1.95 -10.25 -17.78
CA THR A 48 2.66 -11.41 -17.25
C THR A 48 2.84 -11.27 -15.74
N PHE A 49 2.29 -12.21 -14.99
CA PHE A 49 2.35 -12.22 -13.52
C PHE A 49 3.50 -13.10 -13.01
N ASP A 50 4.72 -12.67 -13.30
CA ASP A 50 5.94 -13.29 -12.78
C ASP A 50 6.12 -13.03 -11.28
N SER A 51 6.99 -13.81 -10.64
CA SER A 51 7.37 -13.53 -9.25
C SER A 51 8.06 -12.18 -9.14
N VAL A 52 7.70 -11.43 -8.10
CA VAL A 52 8.27 -10.15 -7.75
C VAL A 52 9.71 -10.34 -7.29
N THR A 53 10.59 -9.45 -7.74
CA THR A 53 11.99 -9.37 -7.35
C THR A 53 12.29 -7.93 -6.95
N GLN A 54 13.45 -7.67 -6.35
CA GLN A 54 13.87 -6.31 -6.00
C GLN A 54 13.77 -5.31 -7.18
N SER A 55 14.07 -5.74 -8.41
CA SER A 55 14.05 -4.87 -9.60
C SER A 55 12.67 -4.67 -10.21
N THR A 56 11.72 -5.55 -9.90
CA THR A 56 10.33 -5.52 -10.42
C THR A 56 9.31 -5.14 -9.36
N LEU A 57 9.76 -4.82 -8.14
CA LEU A 57 8.94 -4.56 -6.96
C LEU A 57 7.80 -3.57 -7.19
N PHE A 58 8.05 -2.52 -7.99
CA PHE A 58 7.11 -1.46 -8.26
C PHE A 58 6.54 -1.48 -9.69
N ASN A 59 6.76 -2.55 -10.44
CA ASN A 59 6.16 -2.75 -11.76
C ASN A 59 4.63 -2.91 -11.66
N TYR A 60 3.95 -2.79 -12.81
CA TYR A 60 2.50 -2.88 -12.90
C TYR A 60 1.94 -4.23 -12.41
N SER A 61 2.59 -5.34 -12.77
CA SER A 61 2.19 -6.67 -12.33
C SER A 61 2.28 -6.81 -10.80
N SER A 62 3.32 -6.26 -10.18
CA SER A 62 3.52 -6.24 -8.72
C SER A 62 2.44 -5.42 -8.00
N LEU A 63 2.08 -4.23 -8.51
CA LEU A 63 0.95 -3.45 -7.99
C LEU A 63 -0.35 -4.26 -8.06
N THR A 64 -0.61 -4.87 -9.21
CA THR A 64 -1.85 -5.63 -9.46
C THR A 64 -1.95 -6.86 -8.55
N MET A 65 -0.86 -7.60 -8.37
CA MET A 65 -0.82 -8.74 -7.45
C MET A 65 -0.99 -8.30 -5.99
N ASN A 66 -0.41 -7.19 -5.57
CA ASN A 66 -0.58 -6.65 -4.22
C ASN A 66 -2.02 -6.17 -3.95
N ARG A 67 -2.64 -5.48 -4.91
CA ARG A 67 -4.06 -5.12 -4.87
C ARG A 67 -4.94 -6.36 -4.77
N THR A 68 -4.67 -7.36 -5.61
CA THR A 68 -5.40 -8.62 -5.59
C THR A 68 -5.28 -9.32 -4.24
N LEU A 69 -4.06 -9.47 -3.73
CA LEU A 69 -3.80 -10.16 -2.47
C LEU A 69 -4.49 -9.47 -1.29
N THR A 70 -4.46 -8.13 -1.24
CA THR A 70 -5.20 -7.34 -0.23
C THR A 70 -6.70 -7.61 -0.31
N ALA A 71 -7.29 -7.53 -1.50
CA ALA A 71 -8.72 -7.76 -1.71
C ALA A 71 -9.17 -9.16 -1.28
N LEU A 72 -8.35 -10.17 -1.54
CA LEU A 72 -8.63 -11.56 -1.19
C LEU A 72 -8.47 -11.83 0.30
N TYR A 73 -7.46 -11.24 0.95
CA TYR A 73 -7.30 -11.36 2.38
C TYR A 73 -8.49 -10.82 3.15
N GLU A 74 -9.06 -9.72 2.68
CA GLU A 74 -10.17 -9.04 3.32
C GLU A 74 -11.54 -9.73 3.16
N GLN A 75 -11.59 -10.86 2.43
CA GLN A 75 -12.79 -11.71 2.37
C GLN A 75 -13.15 -12.35 3.72
N ASP A 76 -12.26 -12.30 4.71
CA ASP A 76 -12.53 -12.71 6.10
C ASP A 76 -12.80 -11.54 7.06
N PHE A 77 -12.77 -10.29 6.59
CA PHE A 77 -13.11 -9.09 7.36
C PHE A 77 -14.56 -8.65 7.10
N LEU A 78 -15.26 -8.22 8.15
CA LEU A 78 -16.62 -7.69 8.02
C LEU A 78 -16.58 -6.17 7.77
N TYR A 79 -17.02 -5.78 6.58
CA TYR A 79 -17.27 -4.40 6.20
C TYR A 79 -18.76 -4.15 6.07
N LEU A 80 -19.23 -3.01 6.57
CA LEU A 80 -20.61 -2.56 6.43
C LEU A 80 -20.60 -1.10 5.95
N PRO A 81 -21.35 -0.75 4.89
CA PRO A 81 -21.50 0.62 4.46
C PRO A 81 -22.33 1.42 5.47
N ALA A 82 -22.24 2.76 5.41
CA ALA A 82 -23.05 3.63 6.26
C ALA A 82 -24.55 3.46 6.00
N THR A 83 -24.92 3.20 4.74
CA THR A 83 -26.29 2.96 4.28
C THR A 83 -26.30 1.89 3.20
N SER A 84 -27.39 1.14 3.09
CA SER A 84 -27.62 0.21 1.97
C SER A 84 -29.11 0.06 1.71
N ASN A 85 -29.48 -0.07 0.44
CA ASN A 85 -30.86 -0.39 0.03
C ASN A 85 -31.24 -1.84 0.39
N ASN A 86 -30.28 -2.77 0.30
CA ASN A 86 -30.47 -4.18 0.62
C ASN A 86 -29.18 -4.84 1.13
N ILE A 87 -28.86 -4.59 2.40
CA ILE A 87 -27.59 -5.04 3.00
C ILE A 87 -27.38 -6.56 2.94
N ILE A 88 -28.46 -7.35 2.94
CA ILE A 88 -28.36 -8.82 2.89
C ILE A 88 -27.91 -9.29 1.51
N GLU A 89 -28.38 -8.64 0.44
CA GLU A 89 -27.95 -8.94 -0.92
C GLU A 89 -26.51 -8.49 -1.15
N ASP A 90 -26.17 -7.28 -0.71
CA ASP A 90 -24.80 -6.77 -0.80
C ASP A 90 -23.80 -7.70 -0.11
N LEU A 91 -24.10 -8.17 1.11
CA LEU A 91 -23.27 -9.14 1.83
C LEU A 91 -23.16 -10.48 1.11
N LYS A 92 -24.22 -10.96 0.46
CA LYS A 92 -24.19 -12.21 -0.31
C LYS A 92 -23.33 -12.10 -1.56
N THR A 93 -23.29 -10.92 -2.17
CA THR A 93 -22.43 -10.61 -3.32
C THR A 93 -20.98 -10.47 -2.87
N ALA A 94 -20.72 -9.62 -1.87
CA ALA A 94 -19.39 -9.31 -1.37
C ALA A 94 -18.67 -10.49 -0.72
N TYR A 95 -19.41 -11.36 -0.03
CA TYR A 95 -18.89 -12.54 0.65
C TYR A 95 -19.45 -13.82 0.02
N SER A 96 -19.53 -13.88 -1.30
CA SER A 96 -20.09 -15.05 -1.99
C SER A 96 -19.22 -16.30 -1.81
N THR A 97 -19.83 -17.50 -1.79
CA THR A 97 -19.08 -18.76 -1.76
C THR A 97 -18.11 -18.89 -2.95
N PRO A 98 -18.50 -18.57 -4.20
CA PRO A 98 -17.57 -18.61 -5.34
C PRO A 98 -16.33 -17.75 -5.15
N LEU A 99 -16.50 -16.51 -4.66
CA LEU A 99 -15.37 -15.60 -4.43
C LEU A 99 -14.47 -16.10 -3.30
N ARG A 100 -15.04 -16.65 -2.22
CA ARG A 100 -14.26 -17.24 -1.12
C ARG A 100 -13.48 -18.48 -1.55
N THR A 101 -14.05 -19.32 -2.40
CA THR A 101 -13.32 -20.46 -3.00
C THR A 101 -12.16 -19.96 -3.86
N LEU A 102 -12.41 -18.97 -4.72
CA LEU A 102 -11.38 -18.39 -5.57
C LEU A 102 -10.25 -17.74 -4.74
N ALA A 103 -10.60 -17.04 -3.66
CA ALA A 103 -9.64 -16.48 -2.72
C ALA A 103 -8.73 -17.55 -2.11
N ASN A 104 -9.31 -18.67 -1.66
CA ASN A 104 -8.53 -19.78 -1.10
C ASN A 104 -7.58 -20.43 -2.10
N GLU A 105 -7.92 -20.43 -3.39
CA GLU A 105 -7.07 -20.97 -4.47
C GLU A 105 -5.95 -20.00 -4.89
N LEU A 106 -6.19 -18.69 -4.81
CA LEU A 106 -5.26 -17.65 -5.29
C LEU A 106 -4.29 -17.11 -4.24
N ILE A 107 -4.64 -17.11 -2.96
CA ILE A 107 -3.82 -16.46 -1.91
C ILE A 107 -2.42 -17.06 -1.83
N ALA A 108 -2.28 -18.38 -1.69
CA ALA A 108 -0.96 -19.02 -1.56
C ALA A 108 -0.02 -18.77 -2.76
N PRO A 109 -0.43 -18.93 -4.04
CA PRO A 109 0.45 -18.59 -5.15
C PRO A 109 0.74 -17.09 -5.27
N LEU A 110 -0.18 -16.21 -4.85
CA LEU A 110 0.08 -14.77 -4.78
C LEU A 110 1.10 -14.43 -3.69
N GLU A 111 0.99 -15.04 -2.50
CA GLU A 111 1.96 -14.87 -1.41
C GLU A 111 3.37 -15.24 -1.86
N GLU A 112 3.53 -16.40 -2.53
CA GLU A 112 4.83 -16.82 -3.06
C GLU A 112 5.36 -15.86 -4.12
N LYS A 113 4.51 -15.42 -5.05
CA LYS A 113 4.90 -14.46 -6.09
C LYS A 113 5.27 -13.09 -5.53
N VAL A 114 4.56 -12.59 -4.53
CA VAL A 114 4.71 -11.22 -4.02
C VAL A 114 5.78 -11.13 -2.93
N LEU A 115 5.84 -12.09 -2.01
CA LEU A 115 6.68 -12.05 -0.82
C LEU A 115 7.86 -13.03 -0.86
N GLY A 116 7.82 -14.06 -1.72
CA GLY A 116 8.78 -15.16 -1.70
C GLY A 116 10.24 -14.72 -1.87
N ASP A 117 10.54 -13.86 -2.85
CA ASP A 117 11.89 -13.34 -3.07
C ASP A 117 12.39 -12.50 -1.89
N LEU A 118 11.56 -11.57 -1.39
CA LEU A 118 11.91 -10.72 -0.25
C LEU A 118 12.16 -11.57 1.02
N GLN A 119 11.30 -12.54 1.30
CA GLN A 119 11.51 -13.47 2.43
C GLN A 119 12.79 -14.30 2.24
N ALA A 120 13.12 -14.70 1.01
CA ALA A 120 14.36 -15.42 0.72
C ALA A 120 15.61 -14.54 0.91
N GLN A 121 15.52 -13.22 0.78
CA GLN A 121 16.63 -12.30 1.05
C GLN A 121 16.94 -12.18 2.55
N VAL A 122 15.97 -12.39 3.43
CA VAL A 122 16.17 -12.35 4.89
C VAL A 122 16.95 -13.58 5.35
N LYS A 123 18.24 -13.40 5.63
CA LYS A 123 19.13 -14.47 6.10
C LYS A 123 19.32 -14.38 7.61
N VAL A 124 18.74 -15.34 8.34
CA VAL A 124 18.94 -15.47 9.78
C VAL A 124 19.83 -16.67 10.06
N GLY A 125 21.03 -16.41 10.58
CA GLY A 125 22.00 -17.43 10.97
C GLY A 125 22.44 -17.31 12.42
N GLY A 126 23.34 -18.20 12.85
CA GLY A 126 23.96 -18.17 14.17
C GLY A 126 23.10 -18.74 15.30
N GLY A 127 23.72 -18.85 16.47
CA GLY A 127 23.04 -19.25 17.70
C GLY A 127 22.50 -18.04 18.44
N TRP A 128 21.23 -18.09 18.82
CA TRP A 128 20.54 -16.99 19.50
C TRP A 128 20.25 -17.33 20.97
N ASN A 129 20.33 -16.31 21.81
CA ASN A 129 19.89 -16.34 23.20
C ASN A 129 19.24 -15.00 23.56
N LYS A 130 18.72 -14.91 24.77
CA LYS A 130 17.99 -13.75 25.28
C LYS A 130 18.82 -12.47 25.23
N GLU A 131 20.07 -12.54 25.64
CA GLU A 131 20.98 -11.39 25.73
C GLU A 131 21.31 -10.86 24.33
N LEU A 132 21.69 -11.75 23.41
CA LEU A 132 22.00 -11.38 22.03
C LEU A 132 20.77 -10.80 21.31
N PHE A 133 19.60 -11.42 21.50
CA PHE A 133 18.36 -10.92 20.92
C PHE A 133 18.00 -9.52 21.43
N LYS A 134 18.17 -9.25 22.71
CA LYS A 134 17.92 -7.91 23.28
C LYS A 134 18.86 -6.86 22.71
N CYS A 135 20.15 -7.19 22.56
CA CYS A 135 21.11 -6.29 21.92
C CYS A 135 20.72 -6.01 20.47
N PHE A 136 20.36 -7.04 19.72
CA PHE A 136 19.88 -6.93 18.34
C PHE A 136 18.64 -6.03 18.23
N LEU A 137 17.62 -6.26 19.06
CA LEU A 137 16.40 -5.46 19.04
C LEU A 137 16.70 -4.00 19.39
N ALA A 138 17.52 -3.75 20.42
CA ALA A 138 17.92 -2.40 20.78
C ALA A 138 18.63 -1.70 19.61
N GLU A 139 19.59 -2.36 18.95
CA GLU A 139 20.29 -1.82 17.77
C GLU A 139 19.33 -1.46 16.63
N LYS A 140 18.29 -2.25 16.39
CA LYS A 140 17.28 -1.97 15.36
C LYS A 140 16.34 -0.82 15.72
N LEU A 141 16.15 -0.55 17.01
CA LEU A 141 15.30 0.53 17.51
C LEU A 141 16.09 1.83 17.74
N GLU A 142 17.42 1.77 17.81
CA GLU A 142 18.25 2.96 17.87
C GLU A 142 17.95 3.86 16.66
N PRO A 143 17.63 5.15 16.89
CA PRO A 143 17.48 6.10 15.80
C PRO A 143 18.79 6.12 15.02
N HIS A 144 18.79 5.67 13.77
CA HIS A 144 19.94 5.82 12.90
C HIS A 144 20.12 7.31 12.60
N GLY A 145 20.92 7.97 13.44
CA GLY A 145 21.29 9.36 13.27
C GLY A 145 22.20 9.50 12.07
N ASP A 146 21.62 9.86 10.92
CA ASP A 146 22.21 10.76 9.94
C ASP A 146 21.17 11.12 8.86
N ALA A 147 21.33 12.33 8.34
CA ALA A 147 20.39 13.08 7.50
C ALA A 147 20.07 12.43 6.13
N VAL A 148 19.25 11.37 6.12
CA VAL A 148 18.50 10.97 4.93
C VAL A 148 17.21 11.78 4.88
N LEU A 149 16.91 12.38 3.71
CA LEU A 149 15.64 13.04 3.45
C LEU A 149 14.53 11.98 3.45
N ASP A 150 13.82 11.88 4.57
CA ASP A 150 12.64 11.01 4.70
C ASP A 150 11.36 11.71 4.21
N ALA A 151 10.28 10.95 4.06
CA ALA A 151 9.00 11.36 3.54
C ALA A 151 8.40 12.48 4.38
N LEU A 152 8.57 12.44 5.70
CA LEU A 152 8.10 13.49 6.60
C LEU A 152 8.86 14.81 6.38
N SER A 153 10.17 14.73 6.14
CA SER A 153 10.99 15.90 5.77
C SER A 153 10.65 16.42 4.38
N LEU A 154 10.39 15.53 3.42
CA LEU A 154 9.90 15.90 2.08
C LEU A 154 8.55 16.61 2.16
N ILE A 155 7.59 16.07 2.91
CA ILE A 155 6.28 16.68 3.17
C ILE A 155 6.46 18.09 3.74
N GLN A 156 7.31 18.24 4.77
CA GLN A 156 7.56 19.52 5.43
C GLN A 156 8.10 20.58 4.45
N SER A 157 8.88 20.16 3.46
CA SER A 157 9.54 21.03 2.47
C SER A 157 8.79 21.14 1.13
N ALA A 158 7.67 20.44 0.97
CA ALA A 158 6.92 20.42 -0.28
C ALA A 158 6.26 21.79 -0.57
N ASP A 159 5.94 22.03 -1.84
CA ASP A 159 5.22 23.24 -2.26
C ASP A 159 3.79 23.27 -1.68
N ASP A 160 3.20 22.08 -1.49
CA ASP A 160 1.90 21.89 -0.83
C ASP A 160 2.00 20.76 0.23
N PRO A 161 2.44 21.08 1.46
CA PRO A 161 2.55 20.08 2.53
C PRO A 161 1.22 19.45 2.93
N GLN A 162 0.10 20.18 2.80
CA GLN A 162 -1.23 19.67 3.13
C GLN A 162 -1.64 18.53 2.18
N LEU A 163 -1.39 18.71 0.87
CA LEU A 163 -1.61 17.67 -0.13
C LEU A 163 -0.76 16.43 0.15
N MET A 164 0.52 16.60 0.48
CA MET A 164 1.42 15.48 0.75
C MET A 164 1.07 14.77 2.07
N LEU A 165 0.59 15.49 3.09
CA LEU A 165 0.04 14.90 4.31
C LEU A 165 -1.22 14.07 4.02
N LYS A 166 -2.12 14.55 3.15
CA LYS A 166 -3.29 13.75 2.73
C LYS A 166 -2.86 12.46 2.02
N LEU A 167 -1.86 12.52 1.13
CA LEU A 167 -1.29 11.31 0.51
C LEU A 167 -0.78 10.32 1.56
N LEU A 168 -0.04 10.80 2.57
CA LEU A 168 0.46 9.96 3.66
C LEU A 168 -0.69 9.30 4.43
N LEU A 169 -1.73 10.06 4.80
CA LEU A 169 -2.89 9.54 5.50
C LEU A 169 -3.69 8.53 4.66
N MET A 170 -3.71 8.68 3.34
CA MET A 170 -4.27 7.64 2.47
C MET A 170 -3.48 6.34 2.60
N GLN A 171 -2.15 6.38 2.66
CA GLN A 171 -1.35 5.15 2.82
C GLN A 171 -1.62 4.45 4.15
N HIS A 172 -1.80 5.23 5.23
CA HIS A 172 -2.21 4.70 6.53
C HIS A 172 -3.59 4.05 6.52
N ALA A 173 -4.51 4.53 5.69
CA ALA A 173 -5.90 4.09 5.69
C ALA A 173 -6.10 2.63 5.27
N VAL A 174 -5.12 2.00 4.61
CA VAL A 174 -5.19 0.55 4.30
C VAL A 174 -5.21 -0.30 5.58
N ASP A 175 -4.49 0.13 6.62
CA ASP A 175 -4.32 -0.60 7.87
C ASP A 175 -5.14 0.03 9.02
N PHE A 176 -5.07 1.35 9.20
CA PHE A 176 -5.62 2.01 10.39
C PHE A 176 -7.16 2.08 10.38
N LEU A 177 -7.82 1.94 9.23
CA LEU A 177 -9.29 1.84 9.18
C LEU A 177 -9.80 0.47 9.64
N PRO A 178 -9.23 -0.66 9.19
CA PRO A 178 -9.51 -2.00 9.73
C PRO A 178 -8.59 -2.42 10.90
N GLU A 179 -7.92 -1.47 11.57
CA GLU A 179 -6.83 -1.69 12.53
C GLU A 179 -6.97 -2.91 13.44
N SER A 180 -5.87 -3.66 13.52
CA SER A 180 -5.66 -4.90 14.29
C SER A 180 -6.59 -6.06 13.94
N SER A 181 -7.39 -5.94 12.87
CA SER A 181 -8.24 -7.04 12.41
C SER A 181 -7.43 -8.27 11.96
N HIS A 182 -6.23 -8.07 11.40
CA HIS A 182 -5.36 -9.19 11.06
C HIS A 182 -4.82 -9.87 12.33
N MET A 183 -4.42 -9.10 13.34
CA MET A 183 -3.96 -9.60 14.64
C MET A 183 -5.03 -10.43 15.35
N ALA A 184 -6.31 -10.09 15.19
CA ALA A 184 -7.43 -10.84 15.74
C ALA A 184 -7.47 -12.32 15.31
N ARG A 185 -6.79 -12.69 14.21
CA ARG A 185 -6.66 -14.10 13.81
C ARG A 185 -5.93 -14.95 14.88
N PHE A 186 -4.99 -14.36 15.64
CA PHE A 186 -4.27 -15.04 16.73
C PHE A 186 -4.98 -14.98 18.08
N ALA A 187 -6.12 -14.29 18.21
CA ALA A 187 -6.96 -14.42 19.40
C ALA A 187 -7.63 -15.81 19.49
N LYS A 188 -7.73 -16.52 18.36
CA LYS A 188 -8.30 -17.87 18.26
C LYS A 188 -7.29 -18.93 18.67
N GLY A 189 -7.77 -20.03 19.25
CA GLY A 189 -6.96 -21.21 19.59
C GLY A 189 -6.78 -21.41 21.10
N ASP A 190 -5.74 -22.17 21.45
CA ASP A 190 -5.36 -22.50 22.83
C ASP A 190 -3.83 -22.64 22.91
N TYR A 191 -3.13 -21.60 23.39
CA TYR A 191 -1.66 -21.61 23.50
C TYR A 191 -1.10 -21.00 24.80
N GLY A 192 -1.98 -20.71 25.78
CA GLY A 192 -1.59 -20.29 27.13
C GLY A 192 -1.45 -18.77 27.28
N ASP A 193 -0.61 -18.33 28.23
CA ASP A 193 -0.56 -16.93 28.67
C ASP A 193 -0.25 -15.92 27.57
N ALA A 194 0.56 -16.32 26.58
CA ALA A 194 0.85 -15.49 25.41
C ALA A 194 -0.43 -15.13 24.62
N GLN A 195 -1.43 -16.02 24.59
CA GLN A 195 -2.72 -15.73 23.96
C GLN A 195 -3.47 -14.63 24.68
N SER A 196 -3.45 -14.67 26.01
CA SER A 196 -4.05 -13.62 26.84
C SER A 196 -3.30 -12.30 26.69
N ALA A 197 -1.98 -12.33 26.50
CA ALA A 197 -1.18 -11.15 26.23
C ALA A 197 -1.48 -10.53 24.86
N VAL A 198 -1.54 -11.33 23.78
CA VAL A 198 -2.03 -10.87 22.46
C VAL A 198 -3.43 -10.28 22.57
N PHE A 199 -4.32 -10.90 23.34
CA PHE A 199 -5.68 -10.39 23.53
C PHE A 199 -5.73 -9.06 24.31
N ARG A 200 -4.78 -8.79 25.21
CA ARG A 200 -4.67 -7.49 25.89
C ARG A 200 -4.30 -6.38 24.92
N VAL A 201 -3.33 -6.62 24.03
CA VAL A 201 -2.99 -5.69 22.94
C VAL A 201 -4.24 -5.41 22.10
N LEU A 202 -4.92 -6.47 21.61
CA LEU A 202 -6.17 -6.31 20.86
C LEU A 202 -7.27 -5.54 21.61
N LEU A 203 -7.38 -5.73 22.92
CA LEU A 203 -8.39 -5.03 23.72
C LEU A 203 -8.13 -3.52 23.73
N ASP A 204 -6.87 -3.12 23.81
CA ASP A 204 -6.44 -1.73 23.78
C ASP A 204 -6.71 -1.10 22.41
N GLU A 205 -6.27 -1.76 21.33
CA GLU A 205 -6.54 -1.35 19.93
C GLU A 205 -8.04 -1.18 19.64
N PHE A 206 -8.86 -2.02 20.28
CA PHE A 206 -10.32 -1.98 20.19
C PHE A 206 -10.97 -0.96 21.15
N GLY A 207 -10.18 -0.10 21.77
CA GLY A 207 -10.62 0.95 22.69
C GLY A 207 -11.31 0.40 23.93
N TYR A 208 -10.84 -0.74 24.46
CA TYR A 208 -11.50 -1.51 25.51
C TYR A 208 -12.97 -1.86 25.19
N GLY A 209 -13.27 -2.07 23.91
CA GLY A 209 -14.63 -2.36 23.43
C GLY A 209 -15.55 -1.14 23.35
N LYS A 210 -15.04 0.07 23.59
CA LYS A 210 -15.79 1.32 23.42
C LYS A 210 -15.50 1.89 22.03
N HIS A 211 -16.53 1.93 21.19
CA HIS A 211 -16.40 2.42 19.82
C HIS A 211 -15.74 3.80 19.72
N ALA A 212 -16.12 4.75 20.58
CA ALA A 212 -15.61 6.12 20.57
C ALA A 212 -14.10 6.25 20.85
N THR A 213 -13.48 5.23 21.43
CA THR A 213 -12.04 5.19 21.74
C THR A 213 -11.32 4.06 21.00
N LYS A 214 -12.00 3.31 20.13
CA LYS A 214 -11.33 2.37 19.22
C LYS A 214 -10.38 3.15 18.34
N HIS A 215 -9.15 2.69 18.15
CA HIS A 215 -8.12 3.42 17.41
C HIS A 215 -8.56 3.76 15.98
N SER A 216 -9.11 2.80 15.23
CA SER A 216 -9.77 3.11 13.93
C SER A 216 -10.84 4.21 13.97
N THR A 217 -11.56 4.42 15.08
CA THR A 217 -12.53 5.54 15.21
C THR A 217 -11.83 6.87 15.46
N LEU A 218 -10.71 6.86 16.20
CA LEU A 218 -9.84 8.02 16.32
C LEU A 218 -9.24 8.38 14.96
N PHE A 219 -8.75 7.40 14.18
CA PHE A 219 -8.21 7.65 12.84
C PHE A 219 -9.26 8.19 11.88
N LYS A 220 -10.49 7.64 11.89
CA LYS A 220 -11.63 8.21 11.15
C LYS A 220 -11.91 9.66 11.53
N SER A 221 -11.78 10.01 12.80
CA SER A 221 -11.94 11.39 13.28
C SER A 221 -10.82 12.29 12.76
N THR A 222 -9.58 11.80 12.70
CA THR A 222 -8.46 12.49 12.05
C THR A 222 -8.77 12.80 10.59
N LEU A 223 -9.16 11.79 9.80
CA LEU A 223 -9.51 11.97 8.38
C LEU A 223 -10.63 13.00 8.20
N LYS A 224 -11.74 12.84 8.92
CA LYS A 224 -12.89 13.77 8.87
C LYS A 224 -12.52 15.20 9.21
N SER A 225 -11.66 15.41 10.21
CA SER A 225 -11.27 16.76 10.66
C SER A 225 -10.53 17.58 9.60
N ILE A 226 -9.96 16.93 8.57
CA ILE A 226 -9.27 17.59 7.45
C ILE A 226 -9.98 17.39 6.10
N GLY A 227 -11.26 16.98 6.14
CA GLY A 227 -12.11 16.84 4.96
C GLY A 227 -11.82 15.59 4.12
N MET A 228 -11.24 14.55 4.71
CA MET A 228 -11.03 13.25 4.08
C MET A 228 -12.20 12.29 4.37
N LEU A 229 -12.45 11.38 3.43
CA LEU A 229 -13.34 10.23 3.57
C LEU A 229 -12.75 9.24 4.60
N ASP A 230 -13.63 8.55 5.32
CA ASP A 230 -13.27 7.70 6.46
C ASP A 230 -13.77 6.25 6.33
N ASN A 231 -14.19 5.85 5.12
CA ASN A 231 -14.61 4.50 4.79
C ASN A 231 -13.46 3.66 4.18
N SER A 232 -13.38 2.39 4.56
CA SER A 232 -12.54 1.39 3.89
C SER A 232 -13.24 0.95 2.59
N HIS A 233 -12.65 1.04 1.40
CA HIS A 233 -11.37 1.66 1.03
C HIS A 233 -11.58 2.81 0.04
N ALA A 234 -11.96 3.97 0.56
CA ALA A 234 -12.15 5.18 -0.26
C ALA A 234 -10.95 5.51 -1.15
N TYR A 235 -9.75 5.16 -0.70
CA TYR A 235 -8.48 5.52 -1.33
C TYR A 235 -7.80 4.37 -2.08
N TRP A 236 -8.52 3.29 -2.40
CA TRP A 236 -7.97 2.10 -3.06
C TRP A 236 -7.08 2.42 -4.27
N ASN A 237 -7.56 3.33 -5.11
CA ASN A 237 -6.87 3.77 -6.31
C ASN A 237 -5.52 4.44 -6.02
N PHE A 238 -5.32 5.02 -4.83
CA PHE A 238 -4.14 5.77 -4.44
C PHE A 238 -3.25 5.05 -3.41
N TYR A 239 -3.56 3.80 -3.06
CA TYR A 239 -2.64 2.98 -2.28
C TYR A 239 -1.41 2.61 -3.12
N LEU A 240 -0.22 2.89 -2.57
CA LEU A 240 1.05 2.54 -3.18
C LEU A 240 1.30 1.03 -3.08
N THR A 241 2.07 0.50 -4.03
CA THR A 241 2.46 -0.91 -4.05
C THR A 241 3.13 -1.32 -2.75
N SER A 242 4.02 -0.48 -2.22
CA SER A 242 4.71 -0.71 -0.95
C SER A 242 3.78 -0.76 0.28
N SER A 243 2.78 0.14 0.35
CA SER A 243 1.82 0.16 1.46
C SER A 243 0.94 -1.10 1.47
N LEU A 244 0.50 -1.53 0.29
CA LEU A 244 -0.22 -2.79 0.12
C LEU A 244 0.67 -3.99 0.48
N LEU A 245 1.93 -3.99 0.04
CA LEU A 245 2.90 -5.06 0.32
C LEU A 245 3.13 -5.24 1.83
N ASN A 246 3.34 -4.14 2.56
CA ASN A 246 3.51 -4.20 4.01
C ASN A 246 2.26 -4.73 4.72
N ASN A 247 1.08 -4.23 4.35
CA ASN A 247 -0.18 -4.76 4.87
C ASN A 247 -0.32 -6.27 4.58
N ASN A 248 -0.04 -6.68 3.34
CA ASN A 248 -0.10 -8.06 2.90
C ASN A 248 0.84 -8.99 3.67
N TYR A 249 2.00 -8.50 4.11
CA TYR A 249 2.92 -9.27 4.95
C TYR A 249 2.30 -9.64 6.29
N PHE A 250 1.72 -8.68 7.02
CA PHE A 250 1.05 -8.97 8.30
C PHE A 250 -0.19 -9.86 8.13
N HIS A 251 -0.92 -9.70 7.02
CA HIS A 251 -2.01 -10.64 6.68
C HIS A 251 -1.50 -12.06 6.44
N LYS A 252 -0.41 -12.26 5.67
CA LYS A 252 0.22 -13.56 5.47
C LYS A 252 0.57 -14.21 6.82
N LEU A 253 1.33 -13.49 7.66
CA LEU A 253 1.80 -14.02 8.93
C LEU A 253 0.64 -14.45 9.84
N THR A 254 -0.44 -13.65 9.90
CA THR A 254 -1.58 -13.92 10.78
C THR A 254 -2.56 -14.96 10.25
N ARG A 255 -2.54 -15.25 8.94
CA ARG A 255 -3.35 -16.31 8.33
C ARG A 255 -2.71 -17.70 8.45
N SER A 256 -1.39 -17.75 8.55
CA SER A 256 -0.58 -18.97 8.63
C SER A 256 -0.07 -19.20 10.06
N PRO A 257 -0.70 -20.07 10.87
CA PRO A 257 -0.29 -20.29 12.26
C PRO A 257 1.18 -20.71 12.45
N GLU A 258 1.78 -21.34 11.44
CA GLU A 258 3.21 -21.67 11.40
C GLU A 258 4.12 -20.44 11.43
N CYS A 259 3.62 -19.28 11.02
CA CYS A 259 4.33 -17.99 11.04
C CYS A 259 4.18 -17.24 12.38
N PHE A 260 3.57 -17.83 13.41
CA PHE A 260 3.28 -17.15 14.68
C PHE A 260 4.53 -16.51 15.32
N PHE A 261 5.66 -17.23 15.38
CA PHE A 261 6.87 -16.66 15.96
C PHE A 261 7.48 -15.56 15.08
N GLU A 262 7.40 -15.67 13.76
CA GLU A 262 7.78 -14.57 12.85
C GLU A 262 6.91 -13.32 13.10
N TYR A 263 5.60 -13.50 13.26
CA TYR A 263 4.68 -12.43 13.62
C TYR A 263 5.04 -11.75 14.95
N VAL A 264 5.32 -12.53 15.99
CA VAL A 264 5.69 -11.98 17.30
C VAL A 264 6.94 -11.10 17.20
N GLY A 265 7.92 -11.49 16.39
CA GLY A 265 9.08 -10.63 16.09
C GLY A 265 8.69 -9.35 15.37
N ALA A 266 7.94 -9.47 14.27
CA ALA A 266 7.49 -8.35 13.45
C ALA A 266 6.67 -7.32 14.25
N ILE A 267 5.65 -7.77 14.98
CA ILE A 267 4.79 -6.88 15.78
C ILE A 267 5.57 -6.23 16.92
N THR A 268 6.50 -6.95 17.58
CA THR A 268 7.33 -6.36 18.64
C THR A 268 8.16 -5.20 18.09
N TYR A 269 8.72 -5.32 16.88
CA TYR A 269 9.43 -4.21 16.25
C TYR A 269 8.51 -3.06 15.84
N ALA A 270 7.36 -3.37 15.24
CA ALA A 270 6.40 -2.36 14.82
C ALA A 270 5.94 -1.50 16.00
N GLU A 271 5.47 -2.11 17.09
CA GLU A 271 5.00 -1.41 18.30
C GLU A 271 6.09 -0.53 18.94
N ASN A 272 7.35 -0.98 18.93
CA ASN A 272 8.45 -0.20 19.52
C ASN A 272 8.97 0.92 18.60
N SER A 273 8.71 0.86 17.30
CA SER A 273 9.14 1.90 16.34
C SER A 273 8.02 2.90 15.99
N PHE A 274 6.76 2.57 16.28
CA PHE A 274 5.59 3.34 15.88
C PHE A 274 5.39 4.64 16.68
N GLY A 275 5.57 4.62 18.00
CA GLY A 275 5.38 5.79 18.86
C GLY A 275 6.18 7.03 18.42
N PRO A 276 7.52 6.92 18.21
CA PRO A 276 8.33 8.02 17.68
C PRO A 276 7.85 8.54 16.32
N TYR A 277 7.44 7.64 15.42
CA TYR A 277 6.88 7.99 14.11
C TYR A 277 5.57 8.77 14.25
N CYS A 278 4.62 8.27 15.05
CA CYS A 278 3.35 8.91 15.36
C CYS A 278 3.55 10.32 15.93
N GLY A 279 4.55 10.51 16.79
CA GLY A 279 4.90 11.83 17.32
C GLY A 279 5.28 12.83 16.23
N ARG A 280 6.04 12.41 15.22
CA ARG A 280 6.43 13.28 14.08
C ARG A 280 5.24 13.59 13.17
N VAL A 281 4.42 12.59 12.84
CA VAL A 281 3.20 12.78 12.03
C VAL A 281 2.22 13.71 12.74
N ARG A 282 1.98 13.51 14.04
CA ARG A 282 1.14 14.38 14.87
C ARG A 282 1.57 15.84 14.79
N ASN A 283 2.88 16.10 14.93
CA ASN A 283 3.41 17.46 14.90
C ASN A 283 3.21 18.13 13.53
N LEU A 284 3.46 17.40 12.43
CA LEU A 284 3.20 17.90 11.08
C LEU A 284 1.71 18.18 10.83
N LEU A 285 0.83 17.28 11.29
CA LEU A 285 -0.62 17.47 11.19
C LEU A 285 -1.06 18.75 11.92
N LEU A 286 -0.66 18.93 13.18
CA LEU A 286 -1.01 20.12 13.96
C LEU A 286 -0.44 21.41 13.35
N GLN A 287 0.74 21.34 12.73
CA GLN A 287 1.37 22.47 12.07
C GLN A 287 0.61 22.92 10.81
N HIS A 288 0.12 21.96 10.00
CA HIS A 288 -0.50 22.26 8.72
C HIS A 288 -2.04 22.25 8.74
N PHE A 289 -2.65 21.65 9.77
CA PHE A 289 -4.09 21.59 10.03
C PHE A 289 -4.36 21.89 11.52
N PRO A 290 -4.47 23.16 11.94
CA PRO A 290 -4.57 23.54 13.36
C PRO A 290 -5.75 22.90 14.11
N ASP A 291 -6.85 22.62 13.41
CA ASP A 291 -8.07 22.03 13.98
C ASP A 291 -8.15 20.50 13.80
N VAL A 292 -7.05 19.84 13.39
CA VAL A 292 -7.02 18.39 13.19
C VAL A 292 -7.26 17.63 14.49
N ASP A 293 -8.06 16.56 14.40
CA ASP A 293 -8.17 15.60 15.48
C ASP A 293 -6.95 14.67 15.49
N ALA A 294 -5.95 15.05 16.28
CA ALA A 294 -4.69 14.31 16.37
C ALA A 294 -4.70 13.20 17.45
N ARG A 295 -5.88 12.81 17.98
CA ARG A 295 -5.97 11.85 19.08
C ARG A 295 -5.41 10.48 18.73
N TYR A 296 -5.66 9.97 17.51
CA TYR A 296 -5.10 8.70 17.04
C TYR A 296 -3.58 8.63 17.25
N TYR A 297 -2.86 9.62 16.72
CA TYR A 297 -1.40 9.68 16.83
C TYR A 297 -0.93 10.03 18.24
N THR A 298 -1.73 10.76 19.02
CA THR A 298 -1.41 11.08 20.42
C THR A 298 -1.49 9.85 21.30
N GLU A 299 -2.47 8.99 21.07
CA GLU A 299 -2.69 7.74 21.79
C GLU A 299 -1.47 6.82 21.63
N HIS A 300 -1.01 6.61 20.40
CA HIS A 300 0.18 5.80 20.09
C HIS A 300 1.50 6.42 20.60
N VAL A 301 1.60 7.75 20.72
CA VAL A 301 2.77 8.35 21.39
C VAL A 301 2.85 7.99 22.89
N HIS A 302 1.70 7.78 23.54
CA HIS A 302 1.64 7.53 24.98
C HIS A 302 1.54 6.04 25.34
N ILE A 303 0.90 5.24 24.49
CA ILE A 303 0.61 3.83 24.75
C ILE A 303 1.67 2.90 24.16
N ASP A 304 2.42 3.31 23.15
CA ASP A 304 3.40 2.42 22.52
C ASP A 304 4.57 2.06 23.45
N ASP A 305 4.89 2.89 24.46
CA ASP A 305 5.81 2.49 25.54
C ASP A 305 5.28 1.26 26.32
N PHE A 306 3.96 1.15 26.48
CA PHE A 306 3.30 0.02 27.10
C PHE A 306 3.14 -1.16 26.14
N HIS A 307 2.75 -0.95 24.87
CA HIS A 307 2.62 -2.02 23.88
C HIS A 307 3.96 -2.61 23.47
N GLY A 308 4.96 -1.77 23.21
CA GLY A 308 6.32 -2.20 22.93
C GLY A 308 6.92 -3.01 24.09
N SER A 309 6.66 -2.59 25.33
CA SER A 309 7.02 -3.36 26.52
C SER A 309 6.21 -4.65 26.66
N MET A 310 4.90 -4.64 26.37
CA MET A 310 4.01 -5.80 26.50
C MET A 310 4.34 -6.88 25.47
N THR A 311 4.51 -6.51 24.20
CA THR A 311 4.90 -7.44 23.13
C THR A 311 6.26 -8.08 23.43
N LEU A 312 7.23 -7.31 23.93
CA LEU A 312 8.53 -7.84 24.32
C LEU A 312 8.47 -8.72 25.59
N ASN A 313 7.94 -8.19 26.69
CA ASN A 313 8.08 -8.77 28.03
C ASN A 313 6.98 -9.76 28.39
N GLU A 314 5.80 -9.68 27.77
CA GLU A 314 4.65 -10.55 28.06
C GLU A 314 4.35 -11.56 26.95
N ILE A 315 4.83 -11.32 25.71
CA ILE A 315 4.64 -12.25 24.59
C ILE A 315 5.98 -12.88 24.20
N LEU A 316 6.90 -12.10 23.64
CA LEU A 316 8.10 -12.60 22.98
C LEU A 316 9.05 -13.33 23.95
N LEU A 317 9.47 -12.68 25.03
CA LEU A 317 10.42 -13.28 25.98
C LEU A 317 9.84 -14.50 26.72
N PRO A 318 8.57 -14.50 27.19
CA PRO A 318 7.96 -15.69 27.76
C PRO A 318 7.85 -16.87 26.78
N LEU A 319 7.55 -16.59 25.50
CA LEU A 319 7.56 -17.63 24.46
C LEU A 319 8.97 -18.20 24.27
N ALA A 320 10.01 -17.37 24.26
CA ALA A 320 11.39 -17.82 24.17
C ALA A 320 11.82 -18.67 25.36
N GLU A 321 11.42 -18.28 26.58
CA GLU A 321 11.69 -19.05 27.79
C GLU A 321 11.01 -20.42 27.76
N ARG A 322 9.76 -20.47 27.28
CA ARG A 322 8.98 -21.70 27.20
C ARG A 322 9.46 -22.67 26.12
N TYR A 323 9.74 -22.17 24.92
CA TYR A 323 10.05 -22.99 23.75
C TYR A 323 11.54 -23.11 23.45
N GLY A 324 12.38 -22.37 24.18
CA GLY A 324 13.83 -22.43 24.04
C GLY A 324 14.36 -21.65 22.83
N PRO A 325 15.67 -21.73 22.56
CA PRO A 325 16.35 -20.82 21.63
C PRO A 325 15.95 -20.98 20.16
N THR A 326 15.20 -22.02 19.79
CA THR A 326 14.79 -22.28 18.40
C THR A 326 13.78 -21.27 17.86
N VAL A 327 13.13 -20.48 18.71
CA VAL A 327 12.16 -19.45 18.27
C VAL A 327 12.82 -18.12 17.90
N TYR A 328 14.02 -17.82 18.43
CA TYR A 328 14.69 -16.56 18.16
C TYR A 328 14.97 -16.30 16.67
N PRO A 329 15.38 -17.30 15.85
CA PRO A 329 15.54 -17.08 14.42
C PRO A 329 14.26 -16.60 13.73
N GLU A 330 13.09 -17.04 14.19
CA GLU A 330 11.80 -16.60 13.67
C GLU A 330 11.50 -15.16 14.11
N PHE A 331 11.75 -14.80 15.39
CA PHE A 331 11.62 -13.41 15.84
C PHE A 331 12.50 -12.47 15.02
N VAL A 332 13.77 -12.84 14.82
CA VAL A 332 14.72 -12.05 14.04
C VAL A 332 14.27 -11.93 12.59
N ARG A 333 13.74 -13.01 11.99
CA ARG A 333 13.20 -12.95 10.62
C ARG A 333 12.07 -11.94 10.50
N GLY A 334 11.14 -11.93 11.46
CA GLY A 334 10.03 -10.98 11.49
C GLY A 334 10.50 -9.53 11.62
N ILE A 335 11.49 -9.28 12.47
CA ILE A 335 12.09 -7.95 12.66
C ILE A 335 12.80 -7.49 11.38
N GLU A 336 13.69 -8.32 10.82
CA GLU A 336 14.44 -7.96 9.60
C GLU A 336 13.52 -7.72 8.40
N MET A 337 12.49 -8.55 8.24
CA MET A 337 11.49 -8.36 7.19
C MET A 337 10.71 -7.04 7.40
N SER A 338 10.34 -6.71 8.64
CA SER A 338 9.66 -5.45 8.96
C SER A 338 10.54 -4.23 8.67
N CYS A 339 11.83 -4.27 9.03
CA CYS A 339 12.78 -3.20 8.69
C CYS A 339 12.92 -3.03 7.16
N MET A 340 13.03 -4.14 6.41
CA MET A 340 13.12 -4.12 4.96
C MET A 340 11.88 -3.50 4.32
N LEU A 341 10.68 -3.93 4.76
CA LEU A 341 9.42 -3.40 4.26
C LEU A 341 9.21 -1.94 4.61
N GLN A 342 9.63 -1.50 5.80
CA GLN A 342 9.60 -0.10 6.19
C GLN A 342 10.47 0.75 5.26
N GLN A 343 11.69 0.31 4.93
CA GLN A 343 12.55 1.01 3.97
C GLN A 343 11.92 1.06 2.57
N ILE A 344 11.32 -0.05 2.12
CA ILE A 344 10.61 -0.11 0.83
C ILE A 344 9.44 0.90 0.79
N MET A 345 8.65 1.00 1.86
CA MET A 345 7.58 1.98 1.98
C MET A 345 8.10 3.41 1.97
N GLU A 346 9.19 3.66 2.70
CA GLU A 346 9.82 4.96 2.80
C GLU A 346 10.32 5.43 1.42
N ASP A 347 11.04 4.59 0.70
CA ASP A 347 11.58 4.87 -0.63
C ASP A 347 10.46 5.17 -1.64
N ASP A 348 9.41 4.34 -1.66
CA ASP A 348 8.31 4.47 -2.61
C ASP A 348 7.45 5.72 -2.35
N LEU A 349 7.16 6.01 -1.07
CA LEU A 349 6.46 7.22 -0.67
C LEU A 349 7.27 8.47 -0.97
N CYS A 350 8.57 8.48 -0.66
CA CYS A 350 9.48 9.58 -1.01
C CYS A 350 9.48 9.85 -2.52
N ALA A 351 9.57 8.79 -3.32
CA ALA A 351 9.53 8.91 -4.77
C ALA A 351 8.18 9.41 -5.28
N GLN A 352 7.04 9.06 -4.64
CA GLN A 352 5.72 9.53 -5.06
C GLN A 352 5.51 11.00 -4.68
N ILE A 353 5.91 11.41 -3.48
CA ILE A 353 5.89 12.82 -3.05
C ILE A 353 6.75 13.65 -4.00
N THR A 354 7.95 13.17 -4.32
CA THR A 354 8.87 13.86 -5.25
C THR A 354 8.24 14.02 -6.63
N TRP A 355 7.62 12.96 -7.16
CA TRP A 355 6.90 12.98 -8.43
C TRP A 355 5.77 14.01 -8.43
N MET A 356 4.90 13.99 -7.42
CA MET A 356 3.77 14.92 -7.30
C MET A 356 4.21 16.37 -7.12
N ASN A 357 5.26 16.61 -6.31
CA ASN A 357 5.80 17.95 -6.08
C ASN A 357 6.48 18.51 -7.35
N LYS A 358 7.16 17.65 -8.12
CA LYS A 358 7.82 18.02 -9.38
C LYS A 358 6.90 17.98 -10.61
N ARG A 359 5.57 17.87 -10.45
CA ARG A 359 4.62 17.82 -11.58
C ARG A 359 4.85 18.91 -12.66
N PRO A 360 5.16 20.19 -12.33
CA PRO A 360 5.36 21.20 -13.37
C PRO A 360 6.65 20.96 -14.15
N LEU A 361 7.66 20.37 -13.48
CA LEU A 361 8.95 20.06 -14.09
C LEU A 361 8.83 18.88 -15.05
N TYR A 362 8.05 17.84 -14.73
CA TYR A 362 7.79 16.73 -15.67
C TYR A 362 6.99 17.18 -16.90
N ARG A 363 6.11 18.16 -16.74
CA ARG A 363 5.43 18.83 -17.86
C ARG A 363 6.40 19.65 -18.72
N GLN A 364 7.30 20.40 -18.09
CA GLN A 364 8.30 21.18 -18.81
C GLN A 364 9.29 20.26 -19.54
N LEU A 365 9.79 19.22 -18.87
CA LEU A 365 10.64 18.19 -19.44
C LEU A 365 10.01 17.58 -20.70
N ALA A 366 8.72 17.24 -20.64
CA ALA A 366 8.01 16.72 -21.80
C ALA A 366 8.05 17.69 -22.99
N MET A 367 7.80 18.98 -22.74
CA MET A 367 7.90 20.00 -23.79
C MET A 367 9.32 20.10 -24.36
N ASP A 368 10.34 20.03 -23.50
CA ASP A 368 11.75 20.14 -23.90
C ASP A 368 12.23 18.95 -24.75
N ILE A 369 11.71 17.75 -24.51
CA ILE A 369 12.09 16.52 -25.24
C ILE A 369 11.15 16.18 -26.39
N LYS A 370 9.98 16.84 -26.48
CA LYS A 370 8.89 16.52 -27.42
C LYS A 370 9.37 16.30 -28.86
N GLN A 371 10.17 17.23 -29.39
CA GLN A 371 10.66 17.14 -30.77
C GLN A 371 11.51 15.86 -30.97
N ARG A 372 12.47 15.60 -30.07
CA ARG A 372 13.35 14.43 -30.17
C ARG A 372 12.60 13.11 -30.02
N VAL A 373 11.58 13.08 -29.15
CA VAL A 373 10.71 11.91 -28.99
C VAL A 373 9.90 11.66 -30.27
N LEU A 374 9.27 12.70 -30.84
CA LEU A 374 8.44 12.57 -32.03
C LEU A 374 9.26 12.27 -33.31
N GLU A 375 10.48 12.79 -33.43
CA GLU A 375 11.41 12.43 -34.51
C GLU A 375 11.83 10.95 -34.45
N ASN A 376 11.81 10.35 -33.26
CA ASN A 376 12.15 8.94 -33.03
C ASN A 376 10.92 8.01 -32.94
N ILE A 377 9.72 8.49 -33.29
CA ILE A 377 8.45 7.78 -33.05
C ILE A 377 8.40 6.39 -33.71
N GLU A 378 9.06 6.21 -34.86
CA GLU A 378 9.08 4.93 -35.59
C GLU A 378 9.79 3.79 -34.83
N ASN A 379 10.63 4.13 -33.84
CA ASN A 379 11.36 3.17 -33.03
C ASN A 379 10.78 2.98 -31.62
N ILE A 380 9.66 3.64 -31.31
CA ILE A 380 9.04 3.64 -29.98
C ILE A 380 7.69 2.92 -30.08
N PRO A 381 7.36 1.97 -29.19
CA PRO A 381 6.00 1.45 -29.10
C PRO A 381 5.01 2.58 -28.79
N VAL A 382 3.96 2.72 -29.60
CA VAL A 382 2.94 3.77 -29.46
C VAL A 382 1.56 3.15 -29.30
N ALA A 383 0.89 3.48 -28.21
CA ALA A 383 -0.54 3.25 -28.04
C ALA A 383 -1.32 4.49 -28.52
N TYR A 384 -2.25 4.29 -29.45
CA TYR A 384 -3.16 5.33 -29.94
C TYR A 384 -4.50 5.16 -29.26
N LEU A 385 -4.91 6.17 -28.48
CA LEU A 385 -6.10 6.12 -27.65
C LEU A 385 -7.12 7.15 -28.15
N ASN A 386 -8.40 6.77 -28.11
CA ASN A 386 -9.53 7.61 -28.46
C ASN A 386 -10.68 7.28 -27.50
N GLU A 387 -10.77 8.06 -26.43
CA GLU A 387 -11.63 7.75 -25.29
C GLU A 387 -12.75 8.77 -25.17
N PRO A 388 -13.97 8.35 -24.77
CA PRO A 388 -15.11 9.24 -24.61
C PRO A 388 -15.00 10.08 -23.33
N LYS A 389 -15.85 11.09 -23.22
CA LYS A 389 -16.00 11.89 -21.99
C LYS A 389 -16.21 11.00 -20.76
N ASN A 390 -15.59 11.41 -19.65
CA ASN A 390 -15.64 10.73 -18.35
C ASN A 390 -14.99 9.34 -18.33
N GLU A 391 -14.31 8.92 -19.39
CA GLU A 391 -13.47 7.72 -19.31
C GLU A 391 -12.35 7.96 -18.30
N LEU A 392 -12.37 7.19 -17.20
CA LEU A 392 -11.40 7.24 -16.13
C LEU A 392 -10.42 6.07 -16.28
N SER A 393 -9.19 6.38 -16.65
CA SER A 393 -8.08 5.45 -16.51
C SER A 393 -7.66 5.41 -15.04
N VAL A 394 -8.20 4.43 -14.30
CA VAL A 394 -7.95 4.29 -12.86
C VAL A 394 -6.44 4.21 -12.59
N PRO A 395 -5.96 4.75 -11.46
CA PRO A 395 -4.53 4.89 -11.26
C PRO A 395 -3.74 3.57 -11.28
N HIS A 396 -2.62 3.62 -12.00
CA HIS A 396 -1.71 2.53 -12.25
C HIS A 396 -0.28 3.04 -12.45
N VAL A 397 0.64 2.14 -12.79
CA VAL A 397 2.06 2.41 -13.02
C VAL A 397 2.51 1.79 -14.34
N HIS A 398 3.66 2.24 -14.85
CA HIS A 398 4.34 1.63 -16.00
C HIS A 398 5.77 1.22 -15.63
N ASP A 399 6.26 0.15 -16.28
CA ASP A 399 7.55 -0.49 -15.98
C ASP A 399 8.76 0.26 -16.55
N GLY A 400 8.51 1.33 -17.31
CA GLY A 400 9.47 2.26 -17.90
C GLY A 400 8.87 3.67 -17.95
N ASP A 401 9.70 4.66 -18.26
CA ASP A 401 9.22 6.01 -18.50
C ASP A 401 8.36 6.03 -19.77
N GLU A 402 7.26 6.79 -19.72
CA GLU A 402 6.37 7.00 -20.85
C GLU A 402 6.21 8.48 -21.18
N PHE A 403 5.77 8.75 -22.40
CA PHE A 403 5.49 10.10 -22.87
C PHE A 403 4.05 10.16 -23.36
N CYS A 404 3.23 10.94 -22.66
CA CYS A 404 1.84 11.18 -23.02
C CYS A 404 1.73 12.50 -23.80
N ILE A 405 1.05 12.48 -24.94
CA ILE A 405 0.75 13.67 -25.74
C ILE A 405 -0.70 13.66 -26.21
N VAL A 406 -1.37 14.80 -26.04
CA VAL A 406 -2.75 14.98 -26.50
C VAL A 406 -2.74 15.53 -27.93
N ASP A 407 -3.47 14.88 -28.82
CA ASP A 407 -3.62 15.28 -30.23
C ASP A 407 -4.91 16.07 -30.44
N GLU A 408 -6.02 15.64 -29.84
CA GLU A 408 -7.34 16.29 -29.89
C GLU A 408 -8.07 16.13 -28.56
N GLY A 409 -8.86 17.12 -28.15
CA GLY A 409 -9.64 17.07 -26.90
C GLY A 409 -8.89 17.62 -25.68
N LEU A 410 -9.36 17.25 -24.48
CA LEU A 410 -8.85 17.70 -23.18
C LEU A 410 -8.76 16.52 -22.22
N LEU A 411 -7.54 16.23 -21.77
CA LEU A 411 -7.24 15.16 -20.82
C LEU A 411 -6.82 15.75 -19.48
N ARG A 412 -7.45 15.33 -18.38
CA ARG A 412 -6.94 15.58 -17.04
C ARG A 412 -5.97 14.47 -16.66
N PHE A 413 -4.68 14.77 -16.64
CA PHE A 413 -3.67 13.86 -16.15
C PHE A 413 -3.55 13.96 -14.62
N CYS A 414 -3.59 12.83 -13.93
CA CYS A 414 -3.54 12.71 -12.48
C CYS A 414 -2.16 12.22 -12.06
N HIS A 415 -1.37 13.08 -11.41
CA HIS A 415 -0.05 12.73 -10.84
C HIS A 415 -0.17 12.02 -9.48
N GLY A 416 -1.33 12.12 -8.84
CA GLY A 416 -1.63 11.62 -7.50
C GLY A 416 -2.95 12.21 -7.00
N PRO A 417 -3.42 11.85 -5.80
CA PRO A 417 -4.69 12.35 -5.28
C PRO A 417 -4.72 13.88 -5.28
N ASP A 418 -5.79 14.47 -5.80
CA ASP A 418 -5.98 15.93 -5.97
C ASP A 418 -4.82 16.68 -6.66
N CYS A 419 -3.98 15.97 -7.42
CA CYS A 419 -2.78 16.51 -8.05
C CYS A 419 -2.85 16.35 -9.57
N PHE A 420 -3.40 17.37 -10.25
CA PHE A 420 -3.77 17.28 -11.66
C PHE A 420 -2.97 18.20 -12.59
N SER A 421 -2.95 17.86 -13.87
CA SER A 421 -2.57 18.73 -14.98
C SER A 421 -3.51 18.50 -16.15
N ASP A 422 -4.20 19.55 -16.58
CA ASP A 422 -5.06 19.47 -17.76
C ASP A 422 -4.18 19.66 -19.01
N LEU A 423 -4.29 18.74 -19.97
CA LEU A 423 -3.51 18.67 -21.20
C LEU A 423 -4.42 18.93 -22.41
N SER A 424 -4.18 20.05 -23.09
CA SER A 424 -4.86 20.44 -24.34
C SER A 424 -4.11 19.91 -25.58
N PRO A 425 -4.65 20.08 -26.80
CA PRO A 425 -3.96 19.62 -28.01
C PRO A 425 -2.54 20.18 -28.12
N GLY A 426 -1.56 19.28 -28.27
CA GLY A 426 -0.13 19.57 -28.29
C GLY A 426 0.55 19.58 -26.92
N ASP A 427 -0.19 19.57 -25.81
CA ASP A 427 0.41 19.39 -24.49
C ASP A 427 0.89 17.96 -24.28
N CYS A 428 1.92 17.83 -23.43
CA CYS A 428 2.52 16.55 -23.10
C CYS A 428 3.03 16.51 -21.65
N VAL A 429 3.26 15.29 -21.17
CA VAL A 429 3.85 14.99 -19.86
C VAL A 429 4.73 13.74 -19.98
N VAL A 430 5.88 13.75 -19.30
CA VAL A 430 6.70 12.55 -19.08
C VAL A 430 6.16 11.86 -17.84
N ILE A 431 5.78 10.60 -17.99
CA ILE A 431 5.32 9.74 -16.91
C ILE A 431 6.52 8.95 -16.41
N ALA A 432 6.97 9.23 -15.20
CA ALA A 432 8.12 8.54 -14.64
C ALA A 432 7.76 7.07 -14.32
N LYS A 433 8.70 6.17 -14.62
CA LYS A 433 8.63 4.75 -14.30
C LYS A 433 8.15 4.53 -12.86
N ASN A 434 7.25 3.57 -12.69
CA ASN A 434 6.75 3.10 -11.39
C ASN A 434 6.05 4.17 -10.54
N ARG A 435 5.66 5.33 -11.09
CA ARG A 435 4.89 6.36 -10.37
C ARG A 435 3.40 6.18 -10.60
N LEU A 436 2.64 6.20 -9.49
CA LEU A 436 1.20 5.98 -9.52
C LEU A 436 0.53 7.23 -10.14
N HIS A 437 -0.20 7.02 -11.23
CA HIS A 437 -0.84 8.09 -11.99
C HIS A 437 -2.08 7.55 -12.69
N GLY A 438 -2.95 8.43 -13.18
CA GLY A 438 -4.13 8.07 -13.98
C GLY A 438 -4.54 9.20 -14.91
N ALA A 439 -5.66 9.05 -15.60
CA ALA A 439 -6.18 10.10 -16.48
C ALA A 439 -7.71 10.09 -16.56
N LEU A 440 -8.30 11.26 -16.82
CA LEU A 440 -9.75 11.43 -17.02
C LEU A 440 -10.01 12.30 -18.26
N VAL A 441 -10.87 11.84 -19.15
CA VAL A 441 -11.28 12.62 -20.32
C VAL A 441 -12.33 13.67 -19.93
N LEU A 442 -12.02 14.96 -20.13
CA LEU A 442 -12.90 16.07 -19.76
C LEU A 442 -13.79 16.57 -20.92
N SER A 443 -13.29 16.48 -22.15
CA SER A 443 -14.04 16.82 -23.37
C SER A 443 -14.95 15.68 -23.83
N ASP A 444 -15.78 15.91 -24.86
CA ASP A 444 -16.69 14.88 -25.41
C ASP A 444 -15.95 13.60 -25.85
N PHE A 445 -14.72 13.77 -26.34
CA PHE A 445 -13.74 12.71 -26.58
C PHE A 445 -12.33 13.29 -26.43
N CYS A 446 -11.31 12.44 -26.26
CA CYS A 446 -9.91 12.82 -26.31
C CYS A 446 -9.11 11.79 -27.10
N LYS A 447 -8.33 12.26 -28.08
CA LYS A 447 -7.33 11.45 -28.79
C LYS A 447 -5.96 11.81 -28.28
N TYR A 448 -5.23 10.80 -27.83
CA TYR A 448 -3.90 10.98 -27.28
C TYR A 448 -3.06 9.75 -27.53
N ARG A 449 -1.74 9.91 -27.38
CA ARG A 449 -0.77 8.84 -27.58
C ARG A 449 0.05 8.65 -26.32
N ILE A 450 0.31 7.40 -26.01
CA ILE A 450 1.27 6.98 -24.99
C ILE A 450 2.43 6.31 -25.71
N LEU A 451 3.62 6.87 -25.52
CA LEU A 451 4.86 6.39 -26.14
C LEU A 451 5.74 5.81 -25.04
N SER A 452 6.06 4.52 -25.12
CA SER A 452 6.88 3.83 -24.13
C SER A 452 8.37 4.11 -24.38
N ILE A 453 8.83 5.28 -23.91
CA ILE A 453 10.17 5.83 -24.17
C ILE A 453 11.29 5.18 -23.33
N GLY A 454 10.94 4.35 -22.35
CA GLY A 454 11.89 3.57 -21.55
C GLY A 454 12.62 4.40 -20.50
N ASP A 455 13.61 5.18 -20.92
CA ASP A 455 14.34 6.12 -20.05
C ASP A 455 14.31 7.51 -20.70
N TYR A 456 13.66 8.49 -20.06
CA TYR A 456 13.54 9.83 -20.64
C TYR A 456 14.90 10.52 -20.85
N ARG A 457 15.94 10.11 -20.12
CA ARG A 457 17.27 10.75 -20.14
C ARG A 457 17.98 10.59 -21.47
N GLN A 458 17.61 9.59 -22.29
CA GLN A 458 18.14 9.48 -23.65
C GLN A 458 17.67 10.62 -24.58
N TYR A 459 16.59 11.30 -24.21
CA TYR A 459 16.04 12.46 -24.93
C TYR A 459 16.27 13.78 -24.20
N ALA A 460 16.77 13.79 -22.97
CA ALA A 460 16.92 14.98 -22.14
C ALA A 460 18.38 15.39 -21.96
N THR A 461 18.62 16.67 -21.68
CA THR A 461 19.96 17.19 -21.33
C THR A 461 20.14 17.37 -19.81
N TYR A 462 19.12 17.01 -19.03
CA TYR A 462 19.09 17.11 -17.57
C TYR A 462 18.21 15.99 -17.00
N SER A 463 18.37 15.72 -15.70
CA SER A 463 17.52 14.80 -14.93
C SER A 463 16.77 15.55 -13.84
N LEU A 464 15.57 15.08 -13.53
CA LEU A 464 14.74 15.60 -12.46
C LEU A 464 14.96 14.88 -11.13
#